data_AF-A0A7H8SDU4-F1
#
_entry.id   AF-A0A7H8SDU4-F1
#
_cell.length_a   1.000
_cell.length_b   1.000
_cell.length_c   1.000
_cell.angle_alpha   90.00
_cell.angle_beta   90.00
_cell.angle_gamma   90.00
#
_symmetry.space_group_name_H-M   'P 1'
#
loop_
_entity.id
_entity.type
_entity.pdbx_description
1 polymer ?
#
loop_
_entity_poly.entity_id
_entity_poly.type
_entity_poly.pdbx_seq_one_letter_code
_entity_poly.pdbx_strand_id
1 'polypeptide(L)'
;MNFDMYKMMTSDEVVASGINKLSESEQQEILRWGLRMYGLGQHKVGDIHEIKYDGRVVVLDDGSRWEVASYDASTVDFWGEFTKVAIIDDEMYRLEEYVSVTEDSV
;
A
#
# COMPACT_ATOMS: atom_id res chain seq x y z
N MET A 1 -10.42 -22.07 6.76
CA MET A 1 -9.07 -22.30 6.21
C MET A 1 -8.10 -22.25 7.40
N ASN A 2 -7.43 -23.36 7.72
CA ASN A 2 -6.53 -23.42 8.87
C ASN A 2 -5.12 -23.05 8.39
N PHE A 3 -4.68 -21.83 8.64
CA PHE A 3 -3.34 -21.39 8.28
C PHE A 3 -2.35 -21.84 9.36
N ASP A 4 -1.22 -22.38 8.91
CA ASP A 4 -0.19 -22.92 9.79
C ASP A 4 0.85 -21.83 10.09
N MET A 5 0.79 -21.29 11.31
CA MET A 5 1.65 -20.22 11.79
C MET A 5 3.15 -20.58 11.74
N TYR A 6 3.48 -21.87 11.86
CA TYR A 6 4.86 -22.36 11.76
C TYR A 6 5.43 -22.32 10.34
N LYS A 7 4.60 -22.02 9.33
CA LYS A 7 5.06 -21.76 7.94
C LYS A 7 5.41 -20.30 7.69
N MET A 8 5.01 -19.39 8.58
CA MET A 8 5.23 -17.94 8.43
C MET A 8 6.34 -17.41 9.33
N MET A 9 6.76 -18.18 10.33
CA MET A 9 7.83 -17.82 11.25
C MET A 9 8.89 -18.92 11.26
N THR A 10 10.16 -18.52 11.28
CA THR A 10 11.26 -19.44 11.54
C THR A 10 11.17 -19.97 12.98
N SER A 11 11.78 -21.13 13.22
CA SER A 11 11.80 -21.74 14.56
C SER A 11 12.36 -20.81 15.64
N ASP A 12 13.36 -19.99 15.30
CA ASP A 12 13.97 -19.04 16.22
C ASP A 12 13.01 -17.90 16.58
N GLU A 13 12.26 -17.38 15.60
CA GLU A 13 11.24 -16.34 15.84
C GLU A 13 10.09 -16.86 16.70
N VAL A 14 9.68 -18.11 16.50
CA VAL A 14 8.64 -18.76 17.32
C VAL A 14 9.08 -18.89 18.77
N VAL A 15 10.33 -19.29 19.02
CA VAL A 15 10.88 -19.41 20.37
C VAL A 15 11.08 -18.04 21.01
N ALA A 16 11.62 -17.07 20.27
CA ALA A 16 11.88 -15.72 20.75
C ALA A 16 10.60 -14.93 21.08
N SER A 17 9.55 -15.08 20.26
CA SER A 17 8.24 -14.44 20.49
C SER A 17 7.43 -15.09 21.62
N GLY A 18 7.80 -16.31 22.04
CA GLY A 18 7.06 -17.07 23.05
C GLY A 18 5.70 -17.59 22.59
N ILE A 19 5.40 -17.48 21.29
CA ILE A 19 4.14 -17.91 20.68
C ILE A 19 3.85 -19.40 20.93
N ASN A 20 4.89 -20.23 20.99
CA ASN A 20 4.77 -21.66 21.27
C ASN A 20 4.24 -21.99 22.68
N LYS A 21 4.18 -21.02 23.58
CA LYS A 21 3.65 -21.18 24.95
C LYS A 21 2.16 -20.82 25.06
N LEU A 22 1.57 -20.27 24.01
CA LEU A 22 0.19 -19.84 23.98
C LEU A 22 -0.74 -21.00 23.60
N SER A 23 -2.01 -20.90 23.99
CA SER A 23 -3.05 -21.82 23.53
C SER A 23 -3.28 -21.70 22.01
N GLU A 24 -3.84 -22.73 21.37
CA GLU A 24 -4.13 -22.69 19.94
C GLU A 24 -5.02 -21.49 19.55
N SER A 25 -6.00 -21.12 20.37
CA SER A 25 -6.85 -19.95 20.12
C SER A 25 -6.07 -18.63 20.14
N GLU A 26 -5.14 -18.46 21.07
CA GLU A 26 -4.31 -17.25 21.16
C GLU A 26 -3.30 -17.18 20.01
N GLN A 27 -2.72 -18.31 19.64
CA GLN A 27 -1.86 -18.43 18.46
C GLN A 27 -2.60 -18.01 17.19
N GLN A 28 -3.87 -18.43 17.03
CA GLN A 28 -4.70 -18.04 15.90
C GLN A 28 -5.01 -16.54 15.86
N GLU A 29 -5.21 -15.88 17.01
CA GLU A 29 -5.43 -14.43 17.04
C GLU A 29 -4.16 -13.65 16.65
N ILE A 30 -2.99 -14.12 17.08
CA ILE A 30 -1.70 -13.54 16.66
C ILE A 30 -1.48 -13.75 15.17
N LEU A 31 -1.76 -14.94 14.65
CA LEU A 31 -1.68 -15.22 13.21
C LEU A 31 -2.60 -14.30 12.40
N ARG A 32 -3.85 -14.11 12.85
CA ARG A 32 -4.77 -13.16 12.22
C ARG A 32 -4.25 -11.73 12.25
N TRP A 33 -3.66 -11.31 13.37
CA TRP A 33 -3.02 -10.00 13.47
C TRP A 33 -1.83 -9.89 12.51
N GLY A 34 -0.95 -10.88 12.46
CA GLY A 34 0.19 -10.92 11.55
C GLY A 34 -0.22 -10.88 10.07
N LEU A 35 -1.28 -11.60 9.70
CA LEU A 35 -1.86 -11.54 8.35
C LEU A 35 -2.43 -10.17 8.01
N ARG A 36 -3.12 -9.52 8.96
CA ARG A 36 -3.58 -8.14 8.79
C ARG A 36 -2.41 -7.19 8.61
N MET A 37 -1.38 -7.28 9.46
CA MET A 37 -0.18 -6.46 9.34
C MET A 37 0.58 -6.70 8.05
N TYR A 38 0.65 -7.95 7.58
CA TYR A 38 1.24 -8.28 6.29
C TYR A 38 0.46 -7.62 5.14
N GLY A 39 -0.87 -7.70 5.16
CA GLY A 39 -1.75 -7.01 4.21
C GLY A 39 -1.54 -5.49 4.23
N LEU A 40 -1.61 -4.87 5.41
CA LEU A 40 -1.36 -3.44 5.60
C LEU A 40 0.05 -3.01 5.14
N GLY A 41 1.03 -3.91 5.27
CA GLY A 41 2.40 -3.69 4.82
C GLY A 41 2.59 -3.80 3.32
N GLN A 42 1.67 -4.44 2.59
CA GLN A 42 1.65 -4.47 1.13
C GLN A 42 1.16 -3.13 0.59
N HIS A 43 1.97 -2.10 0.75
CA HIS A 43 1.76 -0.82 0.10
C HIS A 43 2.56 -0.77 -1.20
N LYS A 44 2.04 -0.04 -2.18
CA LYS A 44 2.77 0.28 -3.39
C LYS A 44 3.01 1.77 -3.47
N VAL A 45 4.25 2.17 -3.68
CA VAL A 45 4.60 3.58 -3.91
C VAL A 45 5.22 3.68 -5.28
N GLY A 46 4.80 4.69 -6.04
CA GLY A 46 5.33 4.95 -7.37
C GLY A 46 4.85 6.28 -7.91
N ASP A 47 5.43 6.69 -9.03
CA ASP A 47 5.07 7.90 -9.74
C ASP A 47 4.05 7.56 -10.84
N ILE A 48 3.09 8.47 -11.07
CA ILE A 48 2.10 8.33 -12.13
C ILE A 48 2.79 8.49 -13.48
N HIS A 49 2.71 7.47 -14.31
CA HIS A 49 3.17 7.51 -15.69
C HIS A 49 2.12 8.13 -16.62
N GLU A 50 0.86 7.72 -16.46
CA GLU A 50 -0.22 8.17 -17.35
C GLU A 50 -1.58 8.04 -16.66
N ILE A 51 -2.47 9.00 -16.91
CA ILE A 51 -3.88 8.96 -16.50
C ILE A 51 -4.73 8.83 -17.76
N LYS A 52 -5.64 7.85 -17.77
CA LYS A 52 -6.49 7.51 -18.94
C LYS A 52 -7.97 7.64 -18.61
N TYR A 53 -8.74 7.86 -19.68
CA TYR A 53 -10.20 7.84 -19.66
C TYR A 53 -10.80 8.80 -18.63
N ASP A 54 -10.32 10.05 -18.64
CA ASP A 54 -10.78 11.13 -17.75
C ASP A 54 -10.67 10.73 -16.27
N GLY A 55 -9.45 10.36 -15.84
CA GLY A 55 -9.16 9.99 -14.45
C GLY A 55 -9.57 8.59 -14.01
N ARG A 56 -10.18 7.75 -14.87
CA ARG A 56 -10.70 6.43 -14.47
C ARG A 56 -9.65 5.33 -14.37
N VAL A 57 -8.49 5.50 -15.01
CA VAL A 57 -7.40 4.53 -14.95
C VAL A 57 -6.09 5.26 -14.75
N VAL A 58 -5.33 4.85 -13.74
CA VAL A 58 -3.98 5.32 -13.46
C VAL A 58 -2.98 4.23 -13.82
N VAL A 59 -1.93 4.59 -14.55
CA VAL A 59 -0.78 3.73 -14.84
C VAL A 59 0.42 4.29 -14.09
N LEU A 60 1.08 3.45 -13.29
CA LEU A 60 2.34 3.82 -12.62
C LEU A 60 3.54 3.50 -13.52
N ASP A 61 4.70 4.08 -13.22
CA ASP A 61 5.94 3.90 -14.00
C ASP A 61 6.42 2.44 -14.08
N ASP A 62 6.02 1.58 -13.14
CA ASP A 62 6.32 0.15 -13.18
C ASP A 62 5.35 -0.66 -14.08
N GLY A 63 4.44 0.04 -14.76
CA GLY A 63 3.45 -0.52 -15.68
C GLY A 63 2.20 -1.08 -15.01
N SER A 64 2.09 -1.03 -13.67
CA SER A 64 0.85 -1.43 -12.99
C SER A 64 -0.30 -0.47 -13.27
N ARG A 65 -1.52 -1.02 -13.27
CA ARG A 65 -2.73 -0.32 -13.68
C ARG A 65 -3.77 -0.40 -12.58
N TRP A 66 -4.39 0.73 -12.27
CA TRP A 66 -5.33 0.87 -11.17
C TRP A 66 -6.60 1.56 -11.66
N GLU A 67 -7.74 0.95 -11.37
CA GLU A 67 -9.06 1.51 -11.68
C GLU A 67 -9.46 2.48 -10.57
N VAL A 68 -9.98 3.64 -10.98
CA VAL A 68 -10.44 4.69 -10.07
C VAL A 68 -11.96 4.69 -10.09
N ALA A 69 -12.57 4.75 -8.90
CA ALA A 69 -14.01 4.88 -8.77
C ALA A 69 -14.50 6.13 -9.49
N SER A 70 -15.67 6.06 -10.14
CA SER A 70 -16.17 7.16 -10.98
C SER A 70 -16.35 8.49 -10.23
N TYR A 71 -16.54 8.45 -8.91
CA TYR A 71 -16.67 9.65 -8.07
C TYR A 71 -15.33 10.37 -7.86
N ASP A 72 -14.22 9.62 -7.81
CA ASP A 72 -12.87 10.14 -7.54
C ASP A 72 -12.09 10.44 -8.82
N ALA A 73 -12.60 9.99 -9.97
CA ALA A 73 -11.95 10.15 -11.27
C ALA A 73 -11.58 11.61 -11.57
N SER A 74 -12.48 12.57 -11.30
CA SER A 74 -12.17 13.99 -11.51
C SER A 74 -11.04 14.49 -10.62
N THR A 75 -10.92 13.98 -9.39
CA THR A 75 -9.86 14.36 -8.46
C THR A 75 -8.51 13.86 -8.95
N VAL A 76 -8.45 12.61 -9.40
CA VAL A 76 -7.24 11.97 -9.91
C VAL A 76 -6.78 12.62 -11.21
N ASP A 77 -7.70 13.03 -12.08
CA ASP A 77 -7.38 13.72 -13.34
C ASP A 77 -6.54 15.01 -13.14
N PHE A 78 -6.61 15.63 -11.95
CA PHE A 78 -5.78 16.79 -11.59
C PHE A 78 -4.38 16.45 -11.06
N TRP A 79 -4.08 15.19 -10.77
CA TRP A 79 -2.80 14.81 -10.18
C TRP A 79 -1.68 14.82 -11.23
N GLY A 80 -2.01 14.55 -12.50
CA GLY A 80 -1.05 14.65 -13.61
C GLY A 80 0.08 13.61 -13.54
N GLU A 81 0.88 13.58 -14.62
CA GLU A 81 2.09 12.76 -14.72
C GLU A 81 3.13 13.18 -13.67
N PHE A 82 3.94 12.23 -13.23
CA PHE A 82 4.98 12.36 -12.20
C PHE A 82 4.49 12.63 -10.78
N THR A 83 3.17 12.71 -10.55
CA THR A 83 2.69 12.76 -9.16
C THR A 83 3.01 11.45 -8.45
N LYS A 84 3.72 11.58 -7.34
CA LYS A 84 4.02 10.47 -6.45
C LYS A 84 2.77 10.04 -5.69
N VAL A 85 2.46 8.74 -5.71
CA VAL A 85 1.31 8.16 -5.03
C VAL A 85 1.68 6.96 -4.18
N ALA A 86 0.92 6.73 -3.11
CA ALA A 86 0.92 5.50 -2.33
C ALA A 86 -0.43 4.79 -2.50
N ILE A 87 -0.40 3.47 -2.64
CA ILE A 87 -1.59 2.62 -2.70
C ILE A 87 -1.56 1.70 -1.49
N ILE A 88 -2.56 1.82 -0.64
CA ILE A 88 -2.69 1.10 0.63
C ILE A 88 -4.16 0.70 0.76
N ASP A 89 -4.44 -0.57 1.01
CA ASP A 89 -5.81 -1.09 1.19
C ASP A 89 -6.78 -0.67 0.07
N ASP A 90 -6.34 -0.78 -1.19
CA ASP A 90 -7.10 -0.38 -2.39
C ASP A 90 -7.43 1.12 -2.51
N GLU A 91 -6.89 1.96 -1.62
CA GLU A 91 -6.98 3.42 -1.70
C GLU A 91 -5.68 4.03 -2.23
N MET A 92 -5.81 5.04 -3.10
CA MET A 92 -4.67 5.77 -3.67
C MET A 92 -4.55 7.16 -3.04
N TYR A 93 -3.38 7.45 -2.49
CA TYR A 93 -3.05 8.70 -1.81
C TYR A 93 -1.99 9.45 -2.61
N ARG A 94 -2.27 10.71 -2.93
CA ARG A 94 -1.25 11.63 -3.44
C ARG A 94 -0.28 11.99 -2.33
N LEU A 95 1.00 11.76 -2.57
CA LEU A 95 2.06 12.20 -1.69
C LEU A 95 2.50 13.59 -2.14
N GLU A 96 2.43 14.58 -1.25
CA GLU A 96 2.83 15.94 -1.59
C GLU A 96 4.34 16.02 -1.81
N GLU A 97 4.74 16.63 -2.93
CA GLU A 97 6.11 17.04 -3.18
C GLU A 97 6.22 18.55 -2.92
N TYR A 98 7.31 18.98 -2.28
CA TYR A 98 7.59 20.39 -2.07
C TYR A 98 8.59 20.87 -3.13
N VAL A 99 8.39 22.08 -3.62
CA VAL A 99 9.34 22.77 -4.48
C VAL A 99 9.77 24.07 -3.81
N SER A 100 11.07 24.26 -3.65
CA SER A 100 11.62 25.55 -3.25
C SER A 100 11.66 26.46 -4.47
N VAL A 101 11.05 27.63 -4.37
CA VAL A 101 11.02 28.64 -5.45
C VAL A 101 11.76 29.90 -4.98
N THR A 102 12.35 30.61 -5.94
CA THR A 102 12.92 31.94 -5.74
C THR A 102 12.29 32.86 -6.79
N GLU A 103 11.85 34.04 -6.37
CA GLU A 103 11.25 35.05 -7.26
C GLU A 103 12.28 35.55 -8.28
N ASP A 104 11.89 35.61 -9.56
CA ASP A 104 12.72 36.21 -10.60
C ASP A 104 12.52 37.73 -10.57
N SER A 105 13.46 38.43 -9.95
CA SER A 105 13.47 39.89 -9.88
C SER A 105 13.90 40.47 -11.23
N VAL A 106 12.92 40.73 -12.12
CA VAL A 106 13.12 41.52 -13.35
C VAL A 106 13.03 43.01 -13.05
#